data_AF-A0A836UBN8-F1
#
_entry.id   AF-A0A836UBN8-F1
#
_cell.length_a   1.000
_cell.length_b   1.000
_cell.length_c   1.000
_cell.angle_alpha   90.00
_cell.angle_beta   90.00
_cell.angle_gamma   90.00
#
_symmetry.space_group_name_H-M   'P 1'
#
loop_
_entity.id
_entity.type
_entity.pdbx_description
1 polymer ?
#
loop_
_entity_poly.entity_id
_entity_poly.type
_entity_poly.pdbx_seq_one_letter_code
_entity_poly.pdbx_strand_id
1 'polypeptide(L)'
;MSLSQIKLLVCACFALALLYLYPSTASAQLTTGYRPITEPGIRGVRIHPGALAPNRRKFYLPQNLYHEYSWRGWEYSNYARDEYERYVDIQLEGNRHYDLFGNYIARGWTIYDWTENNPLRQGSGIFKSPRYGSWFDRVVISSAQKGQFHTALTISDAIRTTLTPLTFSKPTFNGLQWDFLTDKYAFTFLGSRISSPANSARTQSEAAALVENSTRMLGARGVTQVGDFAKVGATWVSAHNARSTLDMGDNSLKGVLTTPQNTGSVESVTILISDDSPESGNDGALLFFDRLLIDGEVHPEITPIVRGGIRTGGSLEAKGVDSIELIYDIRNSFRPTEKVPTYQEARTIEFELILANDYRIDITSNLQTDRLGDPVFLPVAQADGEITDGSNQQFLRFEYGLPTGSEVFGVDLGILSFGGLDLRAEFVRNRRFRRFPNQNFEQHTLAEDRAEAGYLTASYTGYPWFGYGELFTMDPDYSTTAFMTNSLGGIDYGNEIFHLFEFVDDNDD
;
A
#
# COMPACT_ATOMS: atom_id res chain seq x y z
N MET A 1 57.95 -44.79 -2.29
CA MET A 1 59.10 -44.34 -1.47
C MET A 1 58.51 -43.70 -0.23
N SER A 2 58.19 -44.51 0.77
CA SER A 2 59.05 -44.91 1.90
C SER A 2 59.10 -43.79 2.95
N LEU A 3 58.31 -43.89 4.02
CA LEU A 3 58.50 -44.72 5.22
C LEU A 3 59.57 -44.23 6.17
N SER A 4 59.17 -44.32 7.45
CA SER A 4 60.01 -44.50 8.65
C SER A 4 60.73 -43.25 9.13
N GLN A 5 60.96 -42.99 10.41
CA GLN A 5 60.64 -43.54 11.74
C GLN A 5 61.38 -42.56 12.71
N ILE A 6 60.94 -42.32 13.94
CA ILE A 6 61.63 -42.72 15.21
C ILE A 6 60.86 -41.94 16.31
N LYS A 7 60.00 -42.56 17.14
CA LYS A 7 60.25 -43.22 18.45
C LYS A 7 60.97 -42.34 19.49
N LEU A 8 60.75 -42.36 20.81
CA LEU A 8 59.77 -42.88 21.77
C LEU A 8 60.41 -42.63 23.17
N LEU A 9 59.72 -42.08 24.17
CA LEU A 9 59.92 -42.24 25.66
C LEU A 9 59.02 -41.16 26.35
N VAL A 10 58.18 -41.36 27.38
CA VAL A 10 58.25 -42.20 28.60
C VAL A 10 56.84 -42.57 29.12
N CYS A 11 56.76 -43.80 29.61
CA CYS A 11 55.85 -44.53 30.50
C CYS A 11 54.77 -43.87 31.40
N ALA A 12 53.63 -44.58 31.51
CA ALA A 12 52.81 -44.96 32.69
C ALA A 12 51.30 -44.81 32.34
N CYS A 13 50.40 -45.80 32.34
CA CYS A 13 50.32 -47.13 32.94
C CYS A 13 49.52 -48.11 32.05
N PHE A 14 50.10 -49.31 31.85
CA PHE A 14 49.53 -50.69 31.87
C PHE A 14 48.00 -50.88 31.70
N ALA A 15 47.48 -51.88 30.97
CA ALA A 15 48.09 -52.97 30.20
C ALA A 15 47.00 -53.68 29.38
N LEU A 16 47.40 -54.18 28.21
CA LEU A 16 46.63 -55.02 27.30
C LEU A 16 47.37 -56.37 27.18
N ALA A 17 46.60 -57.48 27.09
CA ALA A 17 46.89 -58.65 26.25
C ALA A 17 48.07 -59.56 26.65
N LEU A 18 48.16 -60.86 26.35
CA LEU A 18 47.30 -61.91 25.78
C LEU A 18 48.14 -63.21 25.94
N LEU A 19 47.51 -64.37 26.15
CA LEU A 19 48.01 -65.70 25.76
C LEU A 19 46.77 -66.60 25.58
N TYR A 20 46.29 -66.78 24.34
CA TYR A 20 46.54 -67.91 23.43
C TYR A 20 45.62 -69.15 23.64
N LEU A 21 44.61 -69.25 22.76
CA LEU A 21 44.06 -70.40 21.99
C LEU A 21 43.87 -71.81 22.62
N TYR A 22 42.63 -72.33 22.61
CA TYR A 22 42.09 -73.42 21.73
C TYR A 22 40.64 -73.84 22.14
N PRO A 23 39.84 -74.58 21.33
CA PRO A 23 38.43 -74.24 21.07
C PRO A 23 37.43 -75.38 21.41
N SER A 24 36.17 -75.05 21.71
CA SER A 24 34.95 -75.89 21.71
C SER A 24 34.02 -75.41 22.83
N THR A 25 32.70 -75.36 22.75
CA THR A 25 31.67 -75.62 21.73
C THR A 25 30.41 -75.00 22.32
N ALA A 26 29.62 -74.28 21.53
CA ALA A 26 28.30 -73.83 21.94
C ALA A 26 27.37 -75.03 22.20
N SER A 27 26.42 -74.88 23.13
CA SER A 27 25.03 -75.42 23.14
C SER A 27 24.49 -75.30 24.57
N ALA A 28 23.72 -74.26 24.89
CA ALA A 28 22.27 -74.19 24.78
C ALA A 28 21.53 -75.12 25.76
N GLN A 29 20.79 -74.51 26.68
CA GLN A 29 19.53 -75.10 27.14
C GLN A 29 18.42 -74.06 27.02
N LEU A 30 18.07 -73.76 25.77
CA LEU A 30 16.69 -73.48 25.41
C LEU A 30 15.91 -74.74 25.78
N THR A 31 15.17 -74.72 26.89
CA THR A 31 14.07 -75.66 27.03
C THR A 31 12.95 -75.18 26.12
N THR A 32 13.01 -75.64 24.87
CA THR A 32 11.90 -75.63 23.95
C THR A 32 10.85 -76.59 24.49
N GLY A 33 9.91 -76.06 25.26
CA GLY A 33 8.67 -76.75 25.54
C GLY A 33 7.74 -76.67 24.33
N TYR A 34 8.17 -77.11 23.13
CA TYR A 34 7.21 -77.49 22.10
C TYR A 34 6.55 -78.75 22.64
N ARG A 35 5.47 -78.57 23.41
CA ARG A 35 4.61 -79.70 23.75
C ARG A 35 3.84 -80.03 22.48
N PRO A 36 3.92 -81.29 22.01
CA PRO A 36 3.07 -81.74 20.92
C PRO A 36 1.62 -81.45 21.29
N ILE A 37 0.83 -81.02 20.31
CA ILE A 37 -0.61 -80.88 20.44
C ILE A 37 -1.16 -82.27 20.75
N THR A 38 -1.33 -82.56 22.04
CA THR A 38 -2.17 -83.64 22.51
C THR A 38 -3.56 -83.07 22.75
N GLU A 39 -4.54 -83.82 22.26
CA GLU A 39 -5.97 -83.52 22.18
C GLU A 39 -6.56 -82.89 23.46
N PRO A 40 -7.63 -82.07 23.33
CA PRO A 40 -8.08 -81.16 24.37
C PRO A 40 -8.64 -81.91 25.59
N GLY A 41 -7.83 -82.03 26.63
CA GLY A 41 -8.27 -82.41 27.97
C GLY A 41 -8.83 -81.20 28.72
N ILE A 42 -10.16 -81.09 28.80
CA ILE A 42 -10.85 -80.09 29.62
C ILE A 42 -10.52 -80.34 31.10
N ARG A 43 -9.56 -79.62 31.71
CA ARG A 43 -9.50 -79.33 33.18
C ARG A 43 -8.63 -78.10 33.52
N GLY A 44 -9.28 -77.00 33.94
CA GLY A 44 -8.81 -76.01 34.92
C GLY A 44 -7.75 -74.98 34.50
N VAL A 45 -8.11 -73.69 34.49
CA VAL A 45 -7.18 -72.56 34.33
C VAL A 45 -6.16 -72.56 35.47
N ARG A 46 -4.88 -72.85 35.18
CA ARG A 46 -3.76 -72.54 36.08
C ARG A 46 -3.20 -71.18 35.71
N ILE A 47 -3.47 -70.18 36.56
CA ILE A 47 -2.90 -68.83 36.42
C ILE A 47 -1.38 -68.93 36.67
N HIS A 48 -0.58 -68.53 35.69
CA HIS A 48 0.88 -68.45 35.83
C HIS A 48 1.26 -67.27 36.73
N PRO A 49 2.12 -67.45 37.77
CA PRO A 49 2.55 -66.37 38.66
C PRO A 49 3.27 -65.19 37.97
N GLY A 50 3.74 -65.38 36.73
CA GLY A 50 4.33 -64.31 35.91
C GLY A 50 3.31 -63.31 35.34
N ALA A 51 2.00 -63.57 35.44
CA ALA A 51 0.95 -62.65 35.00
C ALA A 51 0.60 -61.57 36.05
N LEU A 52 1.26 -61.56 37.21
CA LEU A 52 1.07 -60.60 38.31
C LEU A 52 2.27 -59.68 38.52
N ALA A 53 3.13 -59.50 37.51
CA ALA A 53 4.13 -58.44 37.54
C ALA A 53 3.47 -57.11 37.10
N PRO A 54 3.25 -56.12 38.00
CA PRO A 54 2.76 -54.82 37.56
C PRO A 54 3.87 -54.15 36.75
N ASN A 55 3.72 -54.18 35.42
CA ASN A 55 4.49 -53.31 34.55
C ASN A 55 4.07 -51.87 34.88
N ARG A 56 4.90 -51.14 35.65
CA ARG A 56 4.81 -49.69 35.78
C ARG A 56 4.97 -49.07 34.39
N ARG A 57 3.86 -48.87 33.68
CA ARG A 57 3.82 -47.99 32.51
C ARG A 57 4.05 -46.56 33.01
N LYS A 58 5.25 -46.02 32.77
CA LYS A 58 5.48 -44.57 32.89
C LYS A 58 4.76 -43.89 31.74
N PHE A 59 3.60 -43.31 32.01
CA PHE A 59 2.92 -42.42 31.07
C PHE A 59 3.57 -41.04 31.19
N TYR A 60 4.35 -40.65 30.19
CA TYR A 60 4.74 -39.25 30.02
C TYR A 60 3.56 -38.53 29.36
N LEU A 61 2.60 -38.07 30.14
CA LEU A 61 1.70 -37.02 29.65
C LEU A 61 2.52 -35.72 29.61
N PRO A 62 2.44 -34.93 28.52
CA PRO A 62 2.76 -33.52 28.58
C PRO A 62 2.00 -32.91 29.76
N GLN A 63 2.70 -32.36 30.77
CA GLN A 63 2.10 -31.90 32.04
C GLN A 63 0.95 -30.90 31.80
N ASN A 64 1.03 -30.13 30.71
CA ASN A 64 0.01 -29.15 30.33
C ASN A 64 -1.36 -29.79 30.05
N LEU A 65 -1.42 -30.98 29.43
CA LEU A 65 -2.69 -31.66 29.08
C LEU A 65 -3.46 -32.12 30.33
N TYR A 66 -2.75 -32.51 31.39
CA TYR A 66 -3.38 -32.93 32.65
C TYR A 66 -3.92 -31.73 33.44
N HIS A 67 -3.17 -30.64 33.50
CA HIS A 67 -3.55 -29.44 34.26
C HIS A 67 -4.66 -28.62 33.60
N GLU A 68 -4.75 -28.64 32.28
CA GLU A 68 -5.69 -27.80 31.51
C GLU A 68 -7.02 -28.53 31.22
N TYR A 69 -6.97 -29.85 30.96
CA TYR A 69 -8.13 -30.63 30.52
C TYR A 69 -8.56 -31.73 31.51
N SER A 70 -7.91 -31.82 32.68
CA SER A 70 -8.18 -32.85 33.70
C SER A 70 -8.22 -34.28 33.14
N TRP A 71 -7.44 -34.55 32.08
CA TRP A 71 -7.56 -35.77 31.30
C TRP A 71 -7.14 -37.00 32.11
N ARG A 72 -8.05 -37.98 32.21
CA ARG A 72 -7.85 -39.24 32.92
C ARG A 72 -7.86 -40.40 31.93
N GLY A 73 -6.67 -40.87 31.54
CA GLY A 73 -6.52 -41.97 30.56
C GLY A 73 -7.07 -43.34 30.97
N TRP A 74 -7.72 -43.45 32.13
CA TRP A 74 -8.37 -44.65 32.65
C TRP A 74 -9.90 -44.59 32.59
N GLU A 75 -10.48 -43.44 32.23
CA GLU A 75 -11.93 -43.29 32.12
C GLU A 75 -12.42 -43.82 30.76
N TYR A 76 -13.54 -44.55 30.81
CA TYR A 76 -14.21 -45.05 29.61
C TYR A 76 -14.95 -43.90 28.92
N SER A 77 -14.60 -43.61 27.67
CA SER A 77 -15.31 -42.61 26.86
C SER A 77 -16.45 -43.27 26.10
N ASN A 78 -17.67 -42.74 26.25
CA ASN A 78 -18.85 -43.17 25.50
C ASN A 78 -19.60 -41.97 24.94
N TYR A 79 -19.37 -41.69 23.65
CA TYR A 79 -19.95 -40.52 23.01
C TYR A 79 -21.44 -40.67 22.62
N ALA A 80 -22.07 -41.80 23.00
CA ALA A 80 -23.50 -42.03 22.79
C ALA A 80 -24.36 -41.44 23.92
N ARG A 81 -23.76 -41.10 25.07
CA ARG A 81 -24.42 -40.44 26.20
C ARG A 81 -23.90 -39.02 26.42
N ASP A 82 -22.59 -38.85 26.30
CA ASP A 82 -21.91 -37.57 26.40
C ASP A 82 -21.49 -37.16 24.99
N GLU A 83 -21.67 -35.91 24.56
CA GLU A 83 -21.23 -35.54 23.22
C GLU A 83 -19.69 -35.61 23.10
N TYR A 84 -19.19 -35.95 21.91
CA TYR A 84 -17.74 -35.88 21.67
C TYR A 84 -17.30 -34.42 21.72
N GLU A 85 -16.70 -34.04 22.84
CA GLU A 85 -15.96 -32.78 22.94
C GLU A 85 -14.57 -32.98 22.32
N ARG A 86 -14.35 -32.35 21.16
CA ARG A 86 -13.03 -32.29 20.55
C ARG A 86 -12.09 -31.60 21.54
N TYR A 87 -10.88 -32.13 21.72
CA TYR A 87 -9.80 -31.39 22.37
C TYR A 87 -9.77 -29.97 21.79
N VAL A 88 -9.87 -28.93 22.63
CA VAL A 88 -9.51 -27.59 22.16
C VAL A 88 -8.03 -27.72 21.85
N ASP A 89 -7.72 -27.85 20.56
CA ASP A 89 -6.36 -28.07 20.13
C ASP A 89 -5.54 -26.89 20.69
N ILE A 90 -4.53 -27.16 21.51
CA ILE A 90 -3.65 -26.12 22.05
C ILE A 90 -3.06 -25.25 20.92
N GLN A 91 -3.03 -25.77 19.69
CA GLN A 91 -2.73 -24.99 18.50
C GLN A 91 -3.84 -23.96 18.24
N LEU A 92 -5.13 -24.28 18.27
CA LEU A 92 -6.24 -23.33 18.06
C LEU A 92 -6.20 -22.12 18.99
N GLU A 93 -5.67 -22.26 20.19
CA GLU A 93 -5.50 -21.15 21.14
C GLU A 93 -4.44 -20.12 20.70
N GLY A 94 -3.53 -20.49 19.81
CA GLY A 94 -2.48 -19.62 19.29
C GLY A 94 -1.27 -19.45 20.21
N ASN A 95 -0.42 -18.47 19.88
CA ASN A 95 0.84 -18.20 20.56
C ASN A 95 0.61 -17.28 21.77
N ARG A 96 1.43 -17.43 22.82
CA ARG A 96 1.44 -16.50 23.94
C ARG A 96 2.20 -15.23 23.55
N HIS A 97 1.59 -14.09 23.78
CA HIS A 97 2.14 -12.77 23.57
C HIS A 97 2.53 -12.17 24.92
N TYR A 98 3.72 -11.59 24.97
CA TYR A 98 4.28 -10.97 26.16
C TYR A 98 4.64 -9.52 25.86
N ASP A 99 4.58 -8.65 26.85
CA ASP A 99 5.07 -7.28 26.71
C ASP A 99 6.61 -7.24 26.68
N LEU A 100 7.16 -6.04 26.48
CA LEU A 100 8.61 -5.79 26.48
C LEU A 100 9.30 -6.15 27.81
N PHE A 101 8.55 -6.30 28.90
CA PHE A 101 9.04 -6.67 30.23
C PHE A 101 8.84 -8.16 30.55
N GLY A 102 8.30 -8.95 29.61
CA GLY A 102 8.04 -10.37 29.77
C GLY A 102 6.74 -10.71 30.51
N ASN A 103 5.85 -9.74 30.75
CA ASN A 103 4.53 -10.00 31.32
C ASN A 103 3.60 -10.58 30.25
N TYR A 104 2.81 -11.58 30.63
CA TYR A 104 1.84 -12.20 29.74
C TYR A 104 0.70 -11.22 29.40
N ILE A 105 0.50 -10.93 28.11
CA ILE A 105 -0.59 -10.09 27.62
C ILE A 105 -1.81 -10.95 27.29
N ALA A 106 -1.64 -11.90 26.36
CA ALA A 106 -2.73 -12.70 25.82
C ALA A 106 -2.18 -13.94 25.10
N ARG A 107 -3.06 -14.87 24.74
CA ARG A 107 -2.76 -16.00 23.85
C ARG A 107 -3.67 -15.90 22.63
N GLY A 108 -3.10 -15.99 21.44
CA GLY A 108 -3.85 -15.83 20.19
C GLY A 108 -3.00 -15.89 18.94
N TRP A 109 -3.65 -15.75 17.79
CA TRP A 109 -3.01 -15.71 16.48
C TRP A 109 -2.86 -14.27 15.98
N THR A 110 -1.69 -13.93 15.42
CA THR A 110 -1.55 -12.71 14.62
C THR A 110 -2.27 -12.93 13.30
N ILE A 111 -3.39 -12.22 13.09
CA ILE A 111 -4.21 -12.33 11.89
C ILE A 111 -3.76 -11.34 10.82
N TYR A 112 -3.50 -10.10 11.23
CA TYR A 112 -2.99 -9.02 10.38
C TYR A 112 -1.94 -8.24 11.19
N ASP A 113 -0.87 -7.84 10.53
CA ASP A 113 0.16 -6.96 11.07
C ASP A 113 0.64 -6.02 9.97
N TRP A 114 0.62 -4.72 10.25
CA TRP A 114 1.23 -3.69 9.41
C TRP A 114 2.19 -2.90 10.27
N THR A 115 3.48 -3.05 9.97
CA THR A 115 4.57 -2.42 10.71
C THR A 115 5.35 -1.49 9.77
N GLU A 116 5.70 -0.31 10.27
CA GLU A 116 6.54 0.67 9.59
C GLU A 116 7.75 1.00 10.46
N ASN A 117 8.91 0.50 10.09
CA ASN A 117 10.17 0.77 10.79
C ASN A 117 11.04 1.71 9.97
N ASN A 118 11.23 2.93 10.46
CA ASN A 118 12.02 3.98 9.80
C ASN A 118 13.12 4.48 10.77
N PRO A 119 14.37 4.71 10.33
CA PRO A 119 14.92 4.41 9.01
C PRO A 119 15.44 2.96 8.94
N LEU A 120 14.89 2.13 8.06
CA LEU A 120 15.41 0.78 7.77
C LEU A 120 15.18 0.42 6.31
N ARG A 121 16.13 -0.33 5.72
CA ARG A 121 15.89 -0.96 4.42
C ARG A 121 14.78 -2.00 4.55
N GLN A 122 13.83 -1.97 3.61
CA GLN A 122 12.65 -2.83 3.65
C GLN A 122 11.85 -2.73 4.96
N GLY A 123 11.75 -1.51 5.50
CA GLY A 123 11.14 -1.25 6.81
C GLY A 123 9.61 -1.28 6.82
N SER A 124 8.94 -1.24 5.67
CA SER A 124 7.48 -1.36 5.57
C SER A 124 7.07 -2.81 5.38
N GLY A 125 6.42 -3.41 6.37
CA GLY A 125 6.00 -4.81 6.35
C GLY A 125 4.49 -4.97 6.54
N ILE A 126 3.85 -5.77 5.68
CA ILE A 126 2.49 -6.24 5.88
C ILE A 126 2.49 -7.76 5.93
N PHE A 127 1.90 -8.32 6.97
CA PHE A 127 1.67 -9.74 7.13
C PHE A 127 0.15 -10.01 7.24
N LYS A 128 -0.33 -10.93 6.41
CA LYS A 128 -1.71 -11.44 6.43
C LYS A 128 -1.63 -12.94 6.70
N SER A 129 -2.20 -13.41 7.81
CA SER A 129 -2.19 -14.82 8.20
C SER A 129 -2.91 -15.71 7.17
N PRO A 130 -2.57 -17.00 7.03
CA PRO A 130 -3.42 -17.94 6.28
C PRO A 130 -4.86 -17.96 6.79
N ARG A 131 -5.07 -17.69 8.09
CA ARG A 131 -6.40 -17.62 8.72
C ARG A 131 -7.18 -16.39 8.30
N TYR A 132 -6.50 -15.29 7.97
CA TYR A 132 -7.14 -14.10 7.43
C TYR A 132 -7.90 -14.45 6.15
N GLY A 133 -7.26 -15.15 5.21
CA GLY A 133 -7.91 -15.57 3.97
C GLY A 133 -8.86 -16.75 4.10
N SER A 134 -8.65 -17.67 5.05
CA SER A 134 -9.43 -18.91 5.14
C SER A 134 -10.58 -18.87 6.15
N TRP A 135 -10.33 -18.41 7.38
CA TRP A 135 -11.34 -18.39 8.44
C TRP A 135 -12.15 -17.10 8.41
N PHE A 136 -11.48 -15.97 8.20
CA PHE A 136 -12.10 -14.64 8.21
C PHE A 136 -12.54 -14.16 6.83
N ASP A 137 -12.33 -14.96 5.78
CA ASP A 137 -12.66 -14.60 4.38
C ASP A 137 -12.18 -13.18 4.00
N ARG A 138 -10.96 -12.84 4.43
CA ARG A 138 -10.30 -11.54 4.21
C ARG A 138 -11.05 -10.35 4.79
N VAL A 139 -11.85 -10.54 5.86
CA VAL A 139 -12.52 -9.47 6.59
C VAL A 139 -12.44 -9.74 8.10
N VAL A 140 -11.82 -8.83 8.84
CA VAL A 140 -11.75 -8.89 10.31
C VAL A 140 -12.36 -7.63 10.87
N ILE A 141 -13.38 -7.78 11.72
CA ILE A 141 -14.08 -6.66 12.36
C ILE A 141 -13.98 -6.84 13.88
N SER A 142 -13.46 -5.84 14.56
CA SER A 142 -13.51 -5.72 16.01
C SER A 142 -14.38 -4.53 16.36
N SER A 143 -15.42 -4.73 17.18
CA SER A 143 -16.32 -3.64 17.58
C SER A 143 -16.52 -3.61 19.09
N ALA A 144 -16.74 -2.41 19.62
CA ALA A 144 -17.04 -2.18 21.02
C ALA A 144 -18.08 -1.07 21.15
N GLN A 145 -18.92 -1.16 22.19
CA GLN A 145 -19.88 -0.12 22.51
C GLN A 145 -20.02 0.07 24.01
N LYS A 146 -20.23 1.32 24.43
CA LYS A 146 -20.54 1.68 25.82
C LYS A 146 -21.41 2.92 25.86
N GLY A 147 -22.68 2.76 26.22
CA GLY A 147 -23.65 3.86 26.19
C GLY A 147 -23.84 4.36 24.76
N GLN A 148 -23.72 5.67 24.57
CA GLN A 148 -23.78 6.34 23.26
C GLN A 148 -22.52 6.20 22.41
N PHE A 149 -21.45 5.59 22.92
CA PHE A 149 -20.17 5.47 22.20
C PHE A 149 -20.09 4.12 21.49
N HIS A 150 -19.93 4.15 20.17
CA HIS A 150 -19.73 2.99 19.33
C HIS A 150 -18.39 3.12 18.59
N THR A 151 -17.63 2.04 18.50
CA THR A 151 -16.42 1.99 17.68
C THR A 151 -16.26 0.64 16.99
N ALA A 152 -15.71 0.65 15.79
CA ALA A 152 -15.38 -0.54 15.04
C ALA A 152 -14.04 -0.34 14.31
N LEU A 153 -13.19 -1.37 14.30
CA LEU A 153 -11.99 -1.47 13.47
C LEU A 153 -12.22 -2.63 12.50
N THR A 154 -12.26 -2.31 11.21
CA THR A 154 -12.42 -3.26 10.11
C THR A 154 -11.13 -3.31 9.32
N ILE A 155 -10.61 -4.50 9.06
CA ILE A 155 -9.46 -4.74 8.18
C ILE A 155 -9.93 -5.72 7.10
N SER A 156 -9.80 -5.36 5.83
CA SER A 156 -10.19 -6.25 4.74
C SER A 156 -9.47 -5.93 3.43
N ASP A 157 -9.47 -6.91 2.53
CA ASP A 157 -8.99 -6.75 1.16
C ASP A 157 -10.01 -6.04 0.25
N ALA A 158 -11.29 -5.95 0.64
CA ALA A 158 -12.36 -5.34 -0.15
C ALA A 158 -13.52 -4.80 0.73
N ILE A 159 -13.34 -3.60 1.29
CA ILE A 159 -14.37 -2.88 2.05
C ILE A 159 -15.09 -1.90 1.11
N ARG A 160 -16.43 -1.92 1.10
CA ARG A 160 -17.20 -0.82 0.52
C ARG A 160 -17.11 0.37 1.45
N THR A 161 -16.47 1.44 1.00
CA THR A 161 -16.26 2.64 1.82
C THR A 161 -16.56 3.89 1.01
N THR A 162 -17.33 4.79 1.61
CA THR A 162 -17.63 6.11 1.04
C THR A 162 -17.48 7.16 2.13
N LEU A 163 -16.53 8.08 1.94
CA LEU A 163 -16.43 9.29 2.76
C LEU A 163 -17.38 10.33 2.19
N THR A 164 -17.13 10.83 0.98
CA THR A 164 -18.06 11.67 0.21
C THR A 164 -17.89 11.43 -1.29
N PRO A 165 -18.88 11.77 -2.13
CA PRO A 165 -18.80 11.61 -3.58
C PRO A 165 -17.58 12.27 -4.25
N LEU A 166 -17.14 13.45 -3.78
CA LEU A 166 -16.00 14.17 -4.38
C LEU A 166 -14.67 13.96 -3.63
N THR A 167 -14.57 13.03 -2.68
CA THR A 167 -13.29 12.78 -1.99
C THR A 167 -12.86 11.33 -1.99
N PHE A 168 -13.75 10.40 -1.60
CA PHE A 168 -13.43 8.99 -1.58
C PHE A 168 -14.69 8.13 -1.60
N SER A 169 -14.80 7.30 -2.64
CA SER A 169 -15.84 6.30 -2.78
C SER A 169 -15.26 5.09 -3.50
N LYS A 170 -15.01 4.02 -2.76
CA LYS A 170 -14.50 2.76 -3.30
C LYS A 170 -15.48 1.62 -3.08
N PRO A 171 -15.87 0.84 -4.12
CA PRO A 171 -16.57 -0.42 -3.95
C PRO A 171 -15.72 -1.47 -3.24
N THR A 172 -14.41 -1.50 -3.51
CA THR A 172 -13.47 -2.50 -2.97
C THR A 172 -12.18 -1.86 -2.46
N PHE A 173 -12.23 -1.25 -1.28
CA PHE A 173 -11.05 -0.70 -0.60
C PHE A 173 -10.27 -1.79 0.15
N ASN A 174 -8.99 -1.96 -0.19
CA ASN A 174 -8.06 -2.83 0.57
C ASN A 174 -7.35 -2.00 1.63
N GLY A 175 -7.60 -2.28 2.91
CA GLY A 175 -6.98 -1.53 3.99
C GLY A 175 -7.67 -1.71 5.35
N LEU A 176 -7.44 -0.73 6.21
CA LEU A 176 -8.08 -0.60 7.51
C LEU A 176 -9.05 0.58 7.51
N GLN A 177 -10.19 0.39 8.16
CA GLN A 177 -11.18 1.41 8.44
C GLN A 177 -11.49 1.39 9.93
N TRP A 178 -11.30 2.52 10.60
CA TRP A 178 -11.69 2.71 11.99
C TRP A 178 -12.85 3.71 12.06
N ASP A 179 -13.97 3.26 12.61
CA ASP A 179 -15.17 4.05 12.79
C ASP A 179 -15.41 4.33 14.28
N PHE A 180 -15.88 5.54 14.55
CA PHE A 180 -16.30 5.99 15.85
C PHE A 180 -17.59 6.81 15.71
N LEU A 181 -18.61 6.46 16.48
CA LEU A 181 -19.92 7.09 16.42
C LEU A 181 -20.45 7.41 17.82
N THR A 182 -21.07 8.58 17.91
CA THR A 182 -21.84 9.07 19.05
C THR A 182 -23.13 9.70 18.55
N ASP A 183 -24.02 10.08 19.47
CA ASP A 183 -25.30 10.75 19.13
C ASP A 183 -25.13 12.02 18.29
N LYS A 184 -24.00 12.73 18.43
CA LYS A 184 -23.74 14.02 17.75
C LYS A 184 -22.57 14.01 16.78
N TYR A 185 -21.61 13.11 16.97
CA TYR A 185 -20.36 13.08 16.22
C TYR A 185 -20.15 11.70 15.59
N ALA A 186 -19.75 11.69 14.32
CA ALA A 186 -19.24 10.52 13.63
C ALA A 186 -17.81 10.81 13.15
N PHE A 187 -16.94 9.82 13.24
CA PHE A 187 -15.58 9.89 12.75
C PHE A 187 -15.20 8.57 12.07
N THR A 188 -14.58 8.66 10.92
CA THR A 188 -14.04 7.51 10.17
C THR A 188 -12.61 7.82 9.80
N PHE A 189 -11.71 6.86 9.99
CA PHE A 189 -10.32 6.92 9.55
C PHE A 189 -10.01 5.72 8.65
N LEU A 190 -9.30 5.97 7.56
CA LEU A 190 -8.88 4.98 6.58
C LEU A 190 -7.35 4.94 6.53
N GLY A 191 -6.79 3.75 6.40
CA GLY A 191 -5.36 3.55 6.18
C GLY A 191 -5.10 2.40 5.24
N SER A 192 -4.16 2.57 4.32
CA SER A 192 -3.74 1.48 3.43
C SER A 192 -2.33 1.69 2.92
N ARG A 193 -1.62 0.58 2.67
CA ARG A 193 -0.48 0.58 1.74
C ARG A 193 -0.99 0.12 0.39
N ILE A 194 -1.45 1.09 -0.41
CA ILE A 194 -2.08 0.84 -1.71
C ILE A 194 -1.09 0.20 -2.69
N SER A 195 0.20 0.51 -2.59
CA SER A 195 1.25 -0.25 -3.28
C SER A 195 1.54 -1.57 -2.58
N SER A 196 1.55 -2.68 -3.31
CA SER A 196 1.97 -3.98 -2.76
C SER A 196 1.28 -4.33 -1.42
N PRO A 197 -0.06 -4.46 -1.36
CA PRO A 197 -0.84 -4.64 -0.12
C PRO A 197 -0.67 -6.01 0.56
N ALA A 198 0.30 -6.81 0.11
CA ALA A 198 0.59 -8.18 0.51
C ALA A 198 -0.54 -9.18 0.21
N ASN A 199 -0.13 -10.41 -0.11
CA ASN A 199 -1.03 -11.55 -0.22
C ASN A 199 -1.16 -12.26 1.13
N SER A 200 -2.21 -13.05 1.32
CA SER A 200 -2.29 -13.97 2.47
C SER A 200 -1.12 -14.96 2.44
N ALA A 201 -0.41 -15.06 3.56
CA ALA A 201 0.67 -16.00 3.74
C ALA A 201 0.16 -17.45 3.57
N ARG A 202 1.03 -18.34 3.09
CA ARG A 202 0.75 -19.77 2.96
C ARG A 202 0.85 -20.49 4.29
N THR A 203 1.71 -20.00 5.18
CA THR A 203 1.91 -20.55 6.52
C THR A 203 2.00 -19.44 7.57
N GLN A 204 1.71 -19.75 8.84
CA GLN A 204 1.79 -18.76 9.92
C GLN A 204 3.23 -18.31 10.22
N SER A 205 4.24 -19.05 9.74
CA SER A 205 5.66 -18.76 9.96
C SER A 205 6.30 -17.98 8.81
N GLU A 206 5.53 -17.64 7.77
CA GLU A 206 6.01 -16.84 6.65
C GLU A 206 6.34 -15.42 7.10
N ALA A 207 7.38 -14.82 6.51
CA ALA A 207 7.74 -13.44 6.81
C ALA A 207 6.71 -12.45 6.23
N ALA A 208 6.64 -11.26 6.81
CA ALA A 208 5.88 -10.16 6.25
C ALA A 208 6.36 -9.80 4.83
N ALA A 209 5.48 -9.27 4.00
CA ALA A 209 5.82 -8.69 2.71
C ALA A 209 6.49 -7.32 2.93
N LEU A 210 7.82 -7.35 2.96
CA LEU A 210 8.66 -6.19 3.22
C LEU A 210 8.95 -5.42 1.92
N VAL A 211 8.80 -4.10 1.95
CA VAL A 211 9.12 -3.19 0.83
C VAL A 211 9.91 -1.99 1.32
N GLU A 212 10.80 -1.48 0.47
CA GLU A 212 11.57 -0.27 0.76
C GLU A 212 10.79 1.00 0.40
N ASN A 213 10.24 1.00 -0.81
CA ASN A 213 9.41 2.05 -1.39
C ASN A 213 7.95 1.62 -1.32
N SER A 214 7.06 2.55 -0.97
CA SER A 214 5.62 2.28 -0.92
C SER A 214 4.81 3.54 -1.20
N THR A 215 3.62 3.40 -1.74
CA THR A 215 2.58 4.43 -1.75
C THR A 215 1.56 4.07 -0.68
N ARG A 216 1.34 5.00 0.24
CA ARG A 216 0.42 4.86 1.36
C ARG A 216 -0.77 5.80 1.16
N MET A 217 -1.94 5.37 1.60
CA MET A 217 -3.16 6.16 1.61
C MET A 217 -3.63 6.32 3.05
N LEU A 218 -4.00 7.55 3.39
CA LEU A 218 -4.66 7.91 4.63
C LEU A 218 -5.93 8.69 4.30
N GLY A 219 -7.01 8.41 5.01
CA GLY A 219 -8.28 9.11 4.87
C GLY A 219 -8.90 9.40 6.22
N ALA A 220 -9.62 10.50 6.34
CA ALA A 220 -10.38 10.84 7.53
C ALA A 220 -11.67 11.57 7.15
N ARG A 221 -12.75 11.29 7.86
CA ARG A 221 -13.99 12.05 7.81
C ARG A 221 -14.50 12.30 9.22
N GLY A 222 -14.86 13.53 9.51
CA GLY A 222 -15.58 13.91 10.73
C GLY A 222 -16.91 14.54 10.36
N VAL A 223 -18.00 14.13 11.02
CA VAL A 223 -19.34 14.72 10.83
C VAL A 223 -19.88 15.12 12.19
N THR A 224 -20.44 16.32 12.26
CA THR A 224 -21.17 16.80 13.44
C THR A 224 -22.60 17.16 13.08
N GLN A 225 -23.54 16.75 13.93
CA GLN A 225 -24.92 17.16 13.85
C GLN A 225 -25.10 18.53 14.54
N VAL A 226 -25.71 19.48 13.83
CA VAL A 226 -26.00 20.83 14.32
C VAL A 226 -27.53 21.00 14.40
N GLY A 227 -28.06 20.97 15.62
CA GLY A 227 -29.51 20.92 15.85
C GLY A 227 -30.10 19.58 15.38
N ASP A 228 -31.37 19.60 14.97
CA ASP A 228 -32.07 18.37 14.56
C ASP A 228 -32.15 18.17 13.04
N PHE A 229 -31.70 19.17 12.27
CA PHE A 229 -31.93 19.24 10.82
C PHE A 229 -30.67 19.38 9.99
N ALA A 230 -29.52 19.75 10.57
CA ALA A 230 -28.29 20.00 9.82
C ALA A 230 -27.14 19.06 10.22
N LYS A 231 -26.32 18.68 9.25
CA LYS A 231 -25.08 17.94 9.40
C LYS A 231 -23.98 18.68 8.66
N VAL A 232 -22.84 18.84 9.31
CA VAL A 232 -21.65 19.44 8.71
C VAL A 232 -20.52 18.43 8.81
N GLY A 233 -19.86 18.19 7.68
CA GLY A 233 -18.76 17.25 7.56
C GLY A 233 -17.48 17.91 7.04
N ALA A 234 -16.35 17.33 7.40
CA ALA A 234 -15.07 17.60 6.79
C ALA A 234 -14.39 16.27 6.42
N THR A 235 -13.76 16.23 5.26
CA THR A 235 -13.06 15.07 4.71
C THR A 235 -11.63 15.44 4.33
N TRP A 236 -10.72 14.49 4.49
CA TRP A 236 -9.34 14.60 4.07
C TRP A 236 -8.86 13.24 3.59
N VAL A 237 -8.28 13.17 2.40
CA VAL A 237 -7.76 11.94 1.81
C VAL A 237 -6.43 12.27 1.16
N SER A 238 -5.41 11.47 1.42
CA SER A 238 -4.07 11.63 0.86
C SER A 238 -3.52 10.28 0.45
N ALA A 239 -2.96 10.21 -0.76
CA ALA A 239 -2.08 9.13 -1.18
C ALA A 239 -0.72 9.69 -1.54
N HIS A 240 0.34 9.10 -1.00
CA HIS A 240 1.69 9.62 -1.14
C HIS A 240 2.75 8.52 -1.13
N ASN A 241 3.82 8.74 -1.89
CA ASN A 241 5.00 7.91 -1.90
C ASN A 241 5.81 8.12 -0.61
N ALA A 242 6.32 7.02 -0.07
CA ALA A 242 7.11 6.95 1.14
C ALA A 242 8.28 5.97 0.96
N ARG A 243 9.36 6.24 1.69
CA ARG A 243 10.58 5.44 1.70
C ARG A 243 10.94 5.06 3.13
N SER A 244 11.06 3.77 3.37
CA SER A 244 11.46 3.27 4.69
C SER A 244 12.91 3.57 5.07
N THR A 245 13.75 3.92 4.09
CA THR A 245 15.14 4.35 4.29
C THR A 245 15.27 5.77 4.82
N LEU A 246 14.21 6.59 4.73
CA LEU A 246 14.17 7.93 5.29
C LEU A 246 13.62 7.88 6.73
N ASP A 247 13.99 8.87 7.54
CA ASP A 247 13.38 9.06 8.84
C ASP A 247 11.87 9.34 8.70
N MET A 248 11.11 9.08 9.76
CA MET A 248 9.65 9.28 9.71
C MET A 248 9.29 10.76 9.48
N GLY A 249 10.12 11.70 9.94
CA GLY A 249 9.93 13.14 9.71
C GLY A 249 10.24 13.59 8.28
N ASP A 250 11.14 12.89 7.60
CA ASP A 250 11.52 13.20 6.21
C ASP A 250 10.57 12.56 5.18
N ASN A 251 9.80 11.56 5.61
CA ASN A 251 8.66 11.04 4.87
C ASN A 251 7.46 12.00 4.92
N SER A 252 7.52 13.04 4.10
CA SER A 252 6.43 14.03 3.97
C SER A 252 5.12 13.40 3.48
N LEU A 253 3.99 13.84 4.04
CA LEU A 253 2.64 13.50 3.55
C LEU A 253 2.33 14.07 2.14
N LYS A 254 3.17 14.98 1.66
CA LYS A 254 3.16 15.44 0.25
C LYS A 254 3.90 14.48 -0.68
N GLY A 255 4.38 13.37 -0.13
CA GLY A 255 5.19 12.37 -0.80
C GLY A 255 6.66 12.75 -0.92
N VAL A 256 7.45 11.71 -1.17
CA VAL A 256 8.87 11.78 -1.52
C VAL A 256 9.11 10.97 -2.80
N LEU A 257 10.19 11.27 -3.52
CA LEU A 257 10.60 10.45 -4.65
C LEU A 257 11.03 9.07 -4.15
N THR A 258 10.55 8.01 -4.79
CA THR A 258 11.06 6.66 -4.55
C THR A 258 12.53 6.54 -4.99
N THR A 259 13.22 5.50 -4.53
CA THR A 259 14.63 5.26 -4.94
C THR A 259 14.78 5.21 -6.47
N PRO A 260 13.92 4.50 -7.24
CA PRO A 260 13.99 4.51 -8.70
C PRO A 260 13.62 5.86 -9.34
N GLN A 261 12.60 6.58 -8.83
CA GLN A 261 12.25 7.91 -9.36
C GLN A 261 13.39 8.92 -9.21
N ASN A 262 14.20 8.79 -8.15
CA ASN A 262 15.33 9.67 -7.87
C ASN A 262 16.66 9.15 -8.45
N THR A 263 16.65 8.18 -9.36
CA THR A 263 17.87 7.66 -9.99
C THR A 263 18.20 8.48 -11.24
N GLY A 264 19.39 9.10 -11.28
CA GLY A 264 19.83 9.93 -12.39
C GLY A 264 19.51 11.42 -12.24
N SER A 265 19.53 12.12 -13.38
CA SER A 265 19.25 13.56 -13.51
C SER A 265 18.36 13.80 -14.73
N VAL A 266 17.67 14.93 -14.75
CA VAL A 266 16.88 15.36 -15.92
C VAL A 266 17.84 15.81 -17.02
N GLU A 267 17.89 15.02 -18.10
CA GLU A 267 18.76 15.25 -19.26
C GLU A 267 18.01 15.91 -20.42
N SER A 268 16.72 15.62 -20.55
CA SER A 268 15.85 16.21 -21.55
C SER A 268 14.43 16.39 -20.99
N VAL A 269 13.75 17.43 -21.45
CA VAL A 269 12.34 17.66 -21.18
C VAL A 269 11.64 17.93 -22.49
N THR A 270 10.48 17.31 -22.70
CA THR A 270 9.63 17.59 -23.85
C THR A 270 8.30 18.13 -23.37
N ILE A 271 7.88 19.27 -23.92
CA ILE A 271 6.57 19.87 -23.69
C ILE A 271 5.74 19.64 -24.95
N LEU A 272 4.56 19.07 -24.77
CA LEU A 272 3.55 18.91 -25.79
C LEU A 272 2.47 19.96 -25.59
N ILE A 273 2.20 20.77 -26.61
CA ILE A 273 1.12 21.74 -26.63
C ILE A 273 0.14 21.30 -27.71
N SER A 274 -1.10 21.05 -27.32
CA SER A 274 -2.18 20.66 -28.22
C SER A 274 -3.40 21.54 -28.03
N ASP A 275 -4.34 21.40 -28.95
CA ASP A 275 -5.73 21.83 -28.78
C ASP A 275 -6.42 20.98 -27.70
N ASP A 276 -7.10 21.60 -26.73
CA ASP A 276 -7.83 20.85 -25.68
C ASP A 276 -9.15 20.28 -26.21
N SER A 277 -9.77 20.98 -27.17
CA SER A 277 -11.01 20.58 -27.84
C SER A 277 -10.78 20.30 -29.32
N PRO A 278 -10.02 19.26 -29.70
CA PRO A 278 -9.59 19.01 -31.09
C PRO A 278 -10.73 18.69 -32.05
N GLU A 279 -11.92 18.39 -31.54
CA GLU A 279 -13.14 18.17 -32.33
C GLU A 279 -13.84 19.47 -32.73
N SER A 280 -13.47 20.58 -32.11
CA SER A 280 -14.09 21.89 -32.26
C SER A 280 -13.31 22.79 -33.23
N GLY A 281 -14.02 23.49 -34.12
CA GLY A 281 -13.49 24.67 -34.81
C GLY A 281 -12.32 24.50 -35.80
N ASN A 282 -11.75 25.66 -36.18
CA ASN A 282 -10.60 25.79 -37.11
C ASN A 282 -9.36 26.41 -36.43
N ASP A 283 -9.49 26.81 -35.16
CA ASP A 283 -8.50 27.52 -34.36
C ASP A 283 -8.14 26.63 -33.16
N GLY A 284 -6.90 26.72 -32.67
CA GLY A 284 -6.47 25.97 -31.49
C GLY A 284 -5.39 26.72 -30.72
N ALA A 285 -4.56 25.99 -29.98
CA ALA A 285 -3.50 26.53 -29.13
C ALA A 285 -2.50 27.40 -29.90
N LEU A 286 -2.23 28.62 -29.38
CA LEU A 286 -1.25 29.54 -29.93
C LEU A 286 -0.06 29.72 -28.98
N LEU A 287 1.15 29.42 -29.45
CA LEU A 287 2.41 29.65 -28.75
C LEU A 287 3.16 30.84 -29.35
N PHE A 288 3.43 31.85 -28.53
CA PHE A 288 4.16 33.06 -28.94
C PHE A 288 5.62 33.08 -28.49
N PHE A 289 5.91 32.49 -27.33
CA PHE A 289 7.22 32.57 -26.71
C PHE A 289 7.42 31.40 -25.74
N ASP A 290 8.66 30.95 -25.62
CA ASP A 290 9.10 29.95 -24.67
C ASP A 290 10.45 30.33 -24.06
N ARG A 291 10.68 29.89 -22.81
CA ARG A 291 11.94 30.05 -22.10
C ARG A 291 12.08 29.02 -20.98
N LEU A 292 13.31 28.56 -20.78
CA LEU A 292 13.69 27.65 -19.70
C LEU A 292 14.50 28.40 -18.63
N LEU A 293 14.19 28.11 -17.36
CA LEU A 293 14.94 28.55 -16.19
C LEU A 293 15.44 27.33 -15.40
N ILE A 294 16.67 27.42 -14.87
CA ILE A 294 17.26 26.41 -13.97
C ILE A 294 17.67 27.13 -12.69
N ASP A 295 17.18 26.69 -11.54
CA ASP A 295 17.41 27.33 -10.24
C ASP A 295 17.14 28.86 -10.26
N GLY A 296 16.12 29.26 -11.03
CA GLY A 296 15.71 30.64 -11.23
C GLY A 296 16.59 31.47 -12.18
N GLU A 297 17.64 30.90 -12.77
CA GLU A 297 18.46 31.55 -13.79
C GLU A 297 17.95 31.23 -15.20
N VAL A 298 17.87 32.24 -16.06
CA VAL A 298 17.47 32.06 -17.46
C VAL A 298 18.64 31.46 -18.24
N HIS A 299 18.38 30.37 -18.96
CA HIS A 299 19.36 29.68 -19.80
C HIS A 299 19.01 29.85 -21.31
N PRO A 300 19.35 31.00 -21.92
CA PRO A 300 18.98 31.30 -23.31
C PRO A 300 19.72 30.42 -24.34
N GLU A 301 20.78 29.74 -23.94
CA GLU A 301 21.51 28.80 -24.77
C GLU A 301 20.76 27.47 -25.00
N ILE A 302 19.80 27.14 -24.13
CA ILE A 302 18.98 25.91 -24.24
C ILE A 302 17.73 26.25 -25.05
N THR A 303 17.86 26.27 -26.37
CA THR A 303 16.74 26.48 -27.29
C THR A 303 16.07 25.15 -27.63
N PRO A 304 14.73 25.03 -27.59
CA PRO A 304 14.07 23.77 -27.89
C PRO A 304 14.15 23.44 -29.38
N ILE A 305 14.20 22.14 -29.68
CA ILE A 305 13.89 21.65 -31.01
C ILE A 305 12.37 21.60 -31.13
N VAL A 306 11.82 22.44 -32.01
CA VAL A 306 10.37 22.49 -32.27
C VAL A 306 9.99 21.46 -33.33
N ARG A 307 9.03 20.59 -33.03
CA ARG A 307 8.38 19.70 -34.00
C ARG A 307 6.87 19.94 -34.01
N GLY A 308 6.24 19.67 -35.16
CA GLY A 308 4.82 19.95 -35.35
C GLY A 308 4.50 21.45 -35.33
N GLY A 309 3.22 21.76 -35.21
CA GLY A 309 2.66 23.12 -35.28
C GLY A 309 2.79 23.79 -36.65
N ILE A 310 1.90 24.75 -36.89
CA ILE A 310 1.89 25.59 -38.08
C ILE A 310 2.38 26.99 -37.70
N ARG A 311 3.39 27.50 -38.42
CA ARG A 311 3.89 28.86 -38.20
C ARG A 311 2.98 29.87 -38.88
N THR A 312 2.29 30.71 -38.11
CA THR A 312 1.40 31.76 -38.60
C THR A 312 1.71 33.07 -37.88
N GLY A 313 1.99 34.17 -38.60
CA GLY A 313 2.05 35.51 -38.01
C GLY A 313 3.09 35.76 -36.89
N GLY A 314 4.08 34.88 -36.73
CA GLY A 314 5.08 34.98 -35.65
C GLY A 314 4.79 34.10 -34.43
N SER A 315 3.66 33.39 -34.41
CA SER A 315 3.34 32.34 -33.45
C SER A 315 3.42 30.94 -34.09
N LEU A 316 3.40 29.94 -33.23
CA LEU A 316 3.17 28.54 -33.58
C LEU A 316 1.75 28.16 -33.17
N GLU A 317 1.01 27.53 -34.06
CA GLU A 317 -0.38 27.14 -33.85
C GLU A 317 -0.50 25.60 -33.89
N ALA A 318 -1.17 25.02 -32.89
CA ALA A 318 -1.58 23.63 -32.86
C ALA A 318 -3.11 23.58 -32.89
N LYS A 319 -3.70 22.87 -33.86
CA LYS A 319 -5.15 22.85 -34.07
C LYS A 319 -5.66 21.46 -34.42
N GLY A 320 -6.85 21.12 -33.94
CA GLY A 320 -7.40 19.78 -34.12
C GLY A 320 -6.41 18.73 -33.59
N VAL A 321 -6.05 17.76 -34.44
CA VAL A 321 -5.11 16.69 -34.05
C VAL A 321 -3.62 17.09 -34.14
N ASP A 322 -3.30 18.29 -34.63
CA ASP A 322 -1.92 18.77 -34.69
C ASP A 322 -1.44 19.22 -33.30
N SER A 323 -0.15 19.01 -33.02
CA SER A 323 0.48 19.42 -31.77
C SER A 323 1.82 20.12 -32.02
N ILE A 324 2.27 20.91 -31.05
CA ILE A 324 3.62 21.49 -30.99
C ILE A 324 4.41 20.73 -29.92
N GLU A 325 5.52 20.14 -30.31
CA GLU A 325 6.49 19.53 -29.39
C GLU A 325 7.70 20.46 -29.25
N LEU A 326 7.99 20.87 -28.01
CA LEU A 326 9.20 21.61 -27.64
C LEU A 326 10.16 20.66 -26.91
N ILE A 327 11.24 20.23 -27.58
CA ILE A 327 12.22 19.30 -27.01
C ILE A 327 13.45 20.06 -26.53
N TYR A 328 13.62 20.17 -25.21
CA TYR A 328 14.76 20.81 -24.57
C TYR A 328 15.85 19.76 -24.27
N ASP A 329 17.01 19.90 -24.92
CA ASP A 329 18.21 19.09 -24.64
C ASP A 329 19.09 19.80 -23.60
N ILE A 330 18.82 19.52 -22.33
CA ILE A 330 19.51 20.15 -21.20
C ILE A 330 20.95 19.64 -21.13
N ARG A 331 21.16 18.32 -21.27
CA ARG A 331 22.46 17.69 -21.14
C ARG A 331 23.52 18.28 -22.07
N ASN A 332 23.18 18.50 -23.34
CA ASN A 332 24.15 18.95 -24.34
C ASN A 332 24.21 20.47 -24.49
N SER A 333 23.14 21.19 -24.16
CA SER A 333 23.06 22.64 -24.38
C SER A 333 23.48 23.46 -23.16
N PHE A 334 23.40 22.90 -21.96
CA PHE A 334 23.66 23.60 -20.71
C PHE A 334 25.06 24.23 -20.65
N ARG A 335 25.13 25.48 -20.17
CA ARG A 335 26.39 26.16 -19.84
C ARG A 335 26.50 26.42 -18.34
N PRO A 336 27.62 26.04 -17.70
CA PRO A 336 27.85 26.31 -16.29
C PRO A 336 27.70 27.79 -15.91
N THR A 337 27.05 28.05 -14.78
CA THR A 337 26.98 29.37 -14.14
C THR A 337 27.65 29.34 -12.77
N GLU A 338 27.75 30.50 -12.11
CA GLU A 338 28.25 30.56 -10.73
C GLU A 338 27.33 29.85 -9.74
N LYS A 339 26.01 29.83 -10.00
CA LYS A 339 25.03 29.17 -9.14
C LYS A 339 24.89 27.68 -9.43
N VAL A 340 24.94 27.30 -10.71
CA VAL A 340 24.75 25.91 -11.15
C VAL A 340 25.99 25.48 -11.95
N PRO A 341 26.99 24.86 -11.30
CA PRO A 341 28.23 24.45 -11.96
C PRO A 341 28.01 23.35 -13.02
N THR A 342 27.02 22.48 -12.80
CA THR A 342 26.65 21.39 -13.72
C THR A 342 25.13 21.22 -13.73
N TYR A 343 24.56 20.78 -14.86
CA TYR A 343 23.11 20.52 -14.94
C TYR A 343 22.64 19.43 -13.94
N GLN A 344 23.54 18.54 -13.52
CA GLN A 344 23.28 17.50 -12.53
C GLN A 344 23.14 18.04 -11.10
N GLU A 345 23.48 19.31 -10.87
CA GLU A 345 23.31 20.00 -9.59
C GLU A 345 22.04 20.88 -9.55
N ALA A 346 21.28 20.93 -10.65
CA ALA A 346 20.00 21.64 -10.70
C ALA A 346 19.02 21.13 -9.65
N ARG A 347 18.31 22.05 -8.99
CA ARG A 347 17.26 21.75 -8.01
C ARG A 347 15.86 21.98 -8.56
N THR A 348 15.72 22.88 -9.51
CA THR A 348 14.48 23.14 -10.24
C THR A 348 14.76 23.37 -11.71
N ILE A 349 13.80 22.95 -12.54
CA ILE A 349 13.70 23.35 -13.93
C ILE A 349 12.30 23.89 -14.14
N GLU A 350 12.22 25.10 -14.68
CA GLU A 350 10.97 25.83 -14.85
C GLU A 350 10.85 26.28 -16.30
N PHE A 351 9.61 26.34 -16.77
CA PHE A 351 9.28 26.76 -18.11
C PHE A 351 8.35 27.95 -18.06
N GLU A 352 8.64 28.96 -18.87
CA GLU A 352 7.79 30.13 -19.09
C GLU A 352 7.34 30.13 -20.55
N LEU A 353 6.04 29.98 -20.76
CA LEU A 353 5.40 30.01 -22.08
C LEU A 353 4.45 31.21 -22.17
N ILE A 354 4.34 31.82 -23.35
CA ILE A 354 3.24 32.74 -23.67
C ILE A 354 2.28 32.00 -24.59
N LEU A 355 1.09 31.72 -24.06
CA LEU A 355 0.05 30.93 -24.73
C LEU A 355 -1.26 31.71 -24.82
N ALA A 356 -2.08 31.38 -25.81
CA ALA A 356 -3.47 31.84 -25.94
C ALA A 356 -4.32 30.76 -26.61
N ASN A 357 -5.63 31.02 -26.67
CA ASN A 357 -6.70 30.15 -27.18
C ASN A 357 -6.90 28.87 -26.34
N ASP A 358 -7.54 27.87 -26.93
CA ASP A 358 -7.81 26.57 -26.36
C ASP A 358 -6.55 25.70 -26.41
N TYR A 359 -5.84 25.65 -25.29
CA TYR A 359 -4.57 24.92 -25.18
C TYR A 359 -4.63 23.87 -24.09
N ARG A 360 -3.93 22.78 -24.33
CA ARG A 360 -3.56 21.78 -23.33
C ARG A 360 -2.06 21.56 -23.38
N ILE A 361 -1.45 21.47 -22.19
CA ILE A 361 -0.01 21.30 -22.03
C ILE A 361 0.25 20.04 -21.24
N ASP A 362 0.96 19.13 -21.87
CA ASP A 362 1.51 17.97 -21.21
C ASP A 362 3.05 18.02 -21.23
N ILE A 363 3.70 17.46 -20.21
CA ILE A 363 5.16 17.44 -20.08
C ILE A 363 5.69 16.03 -19.86
N THR A 364 6.90 15.75 -20.32
CA THR A 364 7.65 14.52 -20.05
C THR A 364 9.16 14.77 -19.93
N SER A 365 9.90 13.78 -19.43
CA SER A 365 11.37 13.78 -19.41
C SER A 365 11.94 12.38 -19.61
N ASN A 366 13.26 12.28 -19.70
CA ASN A 366 13.98 11.00 -19.69
C ASN A 366 13.76 10.13 -18.43
N LEU A 367 13.11 10.65 -17.38
CA LEU A 367 12.77 9.92 -16.15
C LEU A 367 11.28 9.61 -16.02
N GLN A 368 10.46 10.09 -16.97
CA GLN A 368 9.01 9.92 -16.98
C GLN A 368 8.59 9.04 -18.15
N THR A 369 8.87 7.75 -18.01
CA THR A 369 8.68 6.77 -19.08
C THR A 369 7.75 5.65 -18.68
N ASP A 370 7.31 4.89 -19.68
CA ASP A 370 6.63 3.62 -19.47
C ASP A 370 7.65 2.47 -19.18
N ARG A 371 7.17 1.22 -19.11
CA ARG A 371 8.01 0.04 -18.94
C ARG A 371 8.95 -0.25 -20.13
N LEU A 372 8.63 0.22 -21.33
CA LEU A 372 9.46 0.06 -22.52
C LEU A 372 10.52 1.16 -22.64
N GLY A 373 10.39 2.23 -21.85
CA GLY A 373 11.25 3.41 -21.90
C GLY A 373 10.72 4.50 -22.84
N ASP A 374 9.48 4.36 -23.33
CA ASP A 374 8.82 5.36 -24.15
C ASP A 374 8.36 6.53 -23.26
N PRO A 375 8.45 7.78 -23.74
CA PRO A 375 8.08 8.95 -22.96
C PRO A 375 6.56 8.97 -22.69
N VAL A 376 6.18 9.22 -21.45
CA VAL A 376 4.78 9.40 -21.06
C VAL A 376 4.56 10.87 -20.74
N PHE A 377 3.55 11.48 -21.35
CA PHE A 377 3.20 12.88 -21.14
C PHE A 377 2.16 13.00 -20.03
N LEU A 378 2.38 13.90 -19.08
CA LEU A 378 1.46 14.17 -17.98
C LEU A 378 0.95 15.62 -18.06
N PRO A 379 -0.34 15.87 -17.81
CA PRO A 379 -0.92 17.19 -17.90
C PRO A 379 -0.35 18.14 -16.84
N VAL A 380 -0.15 19.39 -17.23
CA VAL A 380 0.35 20.47 -16.36
C VAL A 380 -0.62 21.63 -16.28
N ALA A 381 -1.21 22.01 -17.42
CA ALA A 381 -2.16 23.11 -17.50
C ALA A 381 -2.99 22.98 -18.77
N GLN A 382 -4.20 23.53 -18.73
CA GLN A 382 -5.08 23.70 -19.88
C GLN A 382 -5.80 25.05 -19.82
N ALA A 383 -6.49 25.41 -20.89
CA ALA A 383 -7.27 26.64 -20.96
C ALA A 383 -8.58 26.51 -20.17
N ASP A 384 -9.04 27.63 -19.61
CA ASP A 384 -10.36 27.70 -18.95
C ASP A 384 -11.47 27.84 -20.02
N GLY A 385 -11.81 26.70 -20.63
CA GLY A 385 -12.80 26.59 -21.70
C GLY A 385 -12.26 26.90 -23.11
N GLU A 386 -13.13 26.72 -24.10
CA GLU A 386 -12.79 26.80 -25.53
C GLU A 386 -12.72 28.27 -25.99
N ILE A 387 -11.50 28.85 -25.97
CA ILE A 387 -11.24 30.24 -26.37
C ILE A 387 -10.55 30.27 -27.73
N THR A 388 -11.02 31.10 -28.66
CA THR A 388 -10.50 31.13 -30.05
C THR A 388 -10.02 32.51 -30.52
N ASP A 389 -10.29 33.56 -29.77
CA ASP A 389 -10.06 34.95 -30.16
C ASP A 389 -8.77 35.58 -29.59
N GLY A 390 -7.94 34.80 -28.90
CA GLY A 390 -6.70 35.22 -28.28
C GLY A 390 -6.87 36.05 -27.01
N SER A 391 -8.10 36.20 -26.50
CA SER A 391 -8.41 37.06 -25.35
C SER A 391 -7.78 36.59 -24.03
N ASN A 392 -7.43 35.31 -23.93
CA ASN A 392 -6.79 34.69 -22.77
C ASN A 392 -5.25 34.64 -22.87
N GLN A 393 -4.62 35.47 -23.72
CA GLN A 393 -3.16 35.47 -23.84
C GLN A 393 -2.50 35.73 -22.47
N GLN A 394 -1.69 34.76 -22.00
CA GLN A 394 -1.07 34.83 -20.69
C GLN A 394 0.34 34.23 -20.64
N PHE A 395 1.09 34.67 -19.62
CA PHE A 395 2.34 34.01 -19.22
C PHE A 395 2.02 32.83 -18.32
N LEU A 396 2.31 31.63 -18.80
CA LEU A 396 2.23 30.42 -18.00
C LEU A 396 3.64 30.04 -17.52
N ARG A 397 3.81 29.93 -16.21
CA ARG A 397 5.04 29.46 -15.58
C ARG A 397 4.76 28.22 -14.76
N PHE A 398 5.51 27.16 -15.00
CA PHE A 398 5.38 25.92 -14.23
C PHE A 398 6.73 25.23 -14.03
N GLU A 399 6.83 24.48 -12.92
CA GLU A 399 8.00 23.69 -12.59
C GLU A 399 7.83 22.24 -13.08
N TYR A 400 8.91 21.64 -13.56
CA TYR A 400 8.96 20.22 -13.86
C TYR A 400 9.23 19.39 -12.58
N GLY A 401 8.54 18.26 -12.46
CA GLY A 401 8.79 17.30 -11.40
C GLY A 401 7.99 16.01 -11.59
N LEU A 402 8.45 14.93 -10.95
CA LEU A 402 7.76 13.65 -10.95
C LEU A 402 6.67 13.63 -9.85
N PRO A 403 5.53 12.98 -10.08
CA PRO A 403 4.45 12.93 -9.09
C PRO A 403 4.87 12.13 -7.85
N THR A 404 4.57 12.69 -6.68
CA THR A 404 4.89 12.09 -5.37
C THR A 404 3.68 11.89 -4.48
N GLY A 405 2.58 12.62 -4.70
CA GLY A 405 1.36 12.42 -3.94
C GLY A 405 0.18 13.25 -4.45
N SER A 406 -1.01 12.90 -3.98
CA SER A 406 -2.28 13.57 -4.25
C SER A 406 -3.06 13.68 -2.94
N GLU A 407 -3.70 14.82 -2.72
CA GLU A 407 -4.47 15.14 -1.53
C GLU A 407 -5.79 15.78 -1.93
N VAL A 408 -6.90 15.36 -1.32
CA VAL A 408 -8.21 15.99 -1.47
C VAL A 408 -8.74 16.33 -0.08
N PHE A 409 -9.07 17.60 0.12
CA PHE A 409 -9.76 18.09 1.31
C PHE A 409 -11.16 18.55 0.93
N GLY A 410 -12.16 18.21 1.74
CA GLY A 410 -13.56 18.54 1.48
C GLY A 410 -14.30 19.05 2.69
N VAL A 411 -15.32 19.86 2.45
CA VAL A 411 -16.33 20.25 3.42
C VAL A 411 -17.72 19.96 2.84
N ASP A 412 -18.60 19.40 3.67
CA ASP A 412 -19.95 19.03 3.27
C ASP A 412 -21.00 19.58 4.24
N LEU A 413 -22.15 19.97 3.69
CA LEU A 413 -23.33 20.42 4.44
C LEU A 413 -24.55 19.64 3.95
N GLY A 414 -25.26 19.03 4.88
CA GLY A 414 -26.57 18.43 4.65
C GLY A 414 -27.63 19.08 5.53
N ILE A 415 -28.72 19.55 4.93
CA ILE A 415 -29.96 19.95 5.61
C ILE A 415 -31.04 18.96 5.21
N LEU A 416 -31.72 18.39 6.21
CA LEU A 416 -32.74 17.37 6.01
C LEU A 416 -34.09 17.87 6.52
N SER A 417 -35.06 17.92 5.61
CA SER A 417 -36.49 18.12 5.88
C SER A 417 -36.81 19.37 6.71
N PHE A 418 -36.03 20.43 6.57
CA PHE A 418 -36.30 21.69 7.27
C PHE A 418 -37.40 22.47 6.54
N GLY A 419 -38.64 22.33 7.01
CA GLY A 419 -39.80 22.99 6.39
C GLY A 419 -40.09 22.51 4.97
N GLY A 420 -39.75 21.25 4.64
CA GLY A 420 -39.89 20.67 3.30
C GLY A 420 -38.66 20.86 2.39
N LEU A 421 -37.62 21.55 2.86
CA LEU A 421 -36.35 21.70 2.14
C LEU A 421 -35.34 20.62 2.53
N ASP A 422 -34.76 19.98 1.53
CA ASP A 422 -33.54 19.19 1.64
C ASP A 422 -32.44 19.87 0.80
N LEU A 423 -31.27 20.06 1.40
CA LEU A 423 -30.12 20.68 0.74
C LEU A 423 -28.89 19.81 0.99
N ARG A 424 -28.09 19.58 -0.06
CA ARG A 424 -26.76 18.98 0.05
C ARG A 424 -25.77 19.82 -0.71
N ALA A 425 -24.68 20.18 -0.06
CA ALA A 425 -23.59 20.87 -0.69
C ALA A 425 -22.27 20.21 -0.31
N GLU A 426 -21.36 20.14 -1.26
CA GLU A 426 -20.01 19.66 -1.06
C GLU A 426 -19.06 20.55 -1.83
N PHE A 427 -17.94 20.91 -1.21
CA PHE A 427 -16.87 21.66 -1.85
C PHE A 427 -15.54 21.02 -1.48
N VAL A 428 -14.72 20.75 -2.48
CA VAL A 428 -13.44 20.06 -2.34
C VAL A 428 -12.33 20.84 -3.01
N ARG A 429 -11.12 20.70 -2.46
CA ARG A 429 -9.88 21.18 -3.04
C ARG A 429 -8.91 20.00 -3.16
N ASN A 430 -8.51 19.72 -4.40
CA ASN A 430 -7.46 18.79 -4.74
C ASN A 430 -6.10 19.50 -4.79
N ARG A 431 -5.05 18.80 -4.35
CA ARG A 431 -3.66 19.21 -4.42
C ARG A 431 -2.82 18.05 -4.93
N ARG A 432 -2.14 18.25 -6.05
CA ARG A 432 -1.18 17.27 -6.61
C ARG A 432 0.23 17.75 -6.31
N PHE A 433 1.08 16.85 -5.85
CA PHE A 433 2.45 17.15 -5.45
C PHE A 433 3.43 16.51 -6.40
N ARG A 434 4.40 17.31 -6.84
CA ARG A 434 5.50 16.89 -7.70
C ARG A 434 6.82 17.29 -7.07
N ARG A 435 7.87 16.53 -7.34
CA ARG A 435 9.23 16.86 -6.90
C ARG A 435 10.22 16.71 -8.04
N PHE A 436 11.14 17.65 -8.15
CA PHE A 436 12.20 17.58 -9.14
C PHE A 436 13.17 16.45 -8.80
N PRO A 437 13.43 15.49 -9.70
CA PRO A 437 14.33 14.37 -9.43
C PRO A 437 15.80 14.75 -9.60
N ASN A 438 16.59 14.52 -8.56
CA ASN A 438 18.04 14.65 -8.59
C ASN A 438 18.73 13.75 -7.55
N GLN A 439 19.40 12.71 -8.01
CA GLN A 439 20.08 11.75 -7.14
C GLN A 439 21.13 12.35 -6.17
N ASN A 440 21.64 13.54 -6.45
CA ASN A 440 22.62 14.23 -5.60
C ASN A 440 22.01 14.83 -4.33
N PHE A 441 20.67 14.87 -4.22
CA PHE A 441 19.96 15.44 -3.08
C PHE A 441 18.98 14.45 -2.46
N GLU A 442 18.87 14.50 -1.13
CA GLU A 442 17.84 13.78 -0.37
C GLU A 442 16.57 14.62 -0.22
N GLN A 443 16.72 15.95 -0.13
CA GLN A 443 15.63 16.91 -0.09
C GLN A 443 15.45 17.55 -1.46
N HIS A 444 14.22 17.49 -1.95
CA HIS A 444 13.84 17.95 -3.29
C HIS A 444 12.85 19.10 -3.20
N THR A 445 12.93 20.04 -4.13
CA THR A 445 11.95 21.11 -4.26
C THR A 445 10.57 20.53 -4.54
N LEU A 446 9.57 21.08 -3.86
CA LEU A 446 8.17 20.68 -3.99
C LEU A 446 7.46 21.64 -4.92
N ALA A 447 6.90 21.10 -6.00
CA ALA A 447 5.89 21.76 -6.81
C ALA A 447 4.48 21.26 -6.41
N GLU A 448 3.50 22.15 -6.52
CA GLU A 448 2.12 21.89 -6.09
C GLU A 448 1.12 22.50 -7.08
N ASP A 449 0.22 21.66 -7.57
CA ASP A 449 -0.92 22.06 -8.40
C ASP A 449 -2.20 22.01 -7.56
N ARG A 450 -3.16 22.88 -7.85
CA ARG A 450 -4.43 23.00 -7.11
C ARG A 450 -5.60 23.04 -8.06
N ALA A 451 -6.67 22.35 -7.66
CA ALA A 451 -7.94 22.37 -8.36
C ALA A 451 -9.09 22.27 -7.37
N GLU A 452 -10.24 22.81 -7.72
CA GLU A 452 -11.44 22.87 -6.89
C GLU A 452 -12.63 22.24 -7.60
N ALA A 453 -13.52 21.62 -6.83
CA ALA A 453 -14.79 21.13 -7.34
C ALA A 453 -15.86 21.26 -6.27
N GLY A 454 -17.12 21.36 -6.69
CA GLY A 454 -18.22 21.41 -5.75
C GLY A 454 -19.58 21.30 -6.42
N TYR A 455 -20.57 20.93 -5.62
CA TYR A 455 -21.97 20.93 -6.04
C TYR A 455 -22.87 21.43 -4.92
N LEU A 456 -24.05 21.88 -5.33
CA LEU A 456 -25.19 22.16 -4.48
C LEU A 456 -26.42 21.56 -5.13
N THR A 457 -27.11 20.69 -4.40
CA THR A 457 -28.42 20.17 -4.75
C THR A 457 -29.42 20.62 -3.70
N ALA A 458 -30.60 21.03 -4.17
CA ALA A 458 -31.69 21.43 -3.30
C ALA A 458 -33.00 20.88 -3.86
N SER A 459 -33.79 20.26 -2.97
CA SER A 459 -35.16 19.87 -3.27
C SER A 459 -36.10 20.47 -2.25
N TYR A 460 -37.25 20.96 -2.71
CA TYR A 460 -38.32 21.43 -1.86
C TYR A 460 -39.58 20.61 -2.13
N THR A 461 -40.16 20.05 -1.08
CA THR A 461 -41.40 19.28 -1.14
C THR A 461 -42.43 19.89 -0.18
N GLY A 462 -43.53 20.41 -0.71
CA GLY A 462 -44.64 20.95 0.07
C GLY A 462 -45.94 20.86 -0.71
N TYR A 463 -46.88 20.02 -0.26
CA TYR A 463 -48.10 19.68 -1.02
C TYR A 463 -48.84 20.93 -1.55
N PRO A 464 -49.19 21.00 -2.84
CA PRO A 464 -48.99 20.03 -3.92
C PRO A 464 -47.68 20.21 -4.74
N TRP A 465 -46.76 21.06 -4.30
CA TRP A 465 -45.59 21.51 -5.05
C TRP A 465 -44.31 20.70 -4.74
N PHE A 466 -43.52 20.48 -5.80
CA PHE A 466 -42.17 19.92 -5.74
C PHE A 466 -41.24 20.73 -6.64
N GLY A 467 -40.03 20.99 -6.17
CA GLY A 467 -38.97 21.60 -6.97
C GLY A 467 -37.62 20.95 -6.67
N TYR A 468 -36.79 20.82 -7.70
CA TYR A 468 -35.41 20.34 -7.61
C TYR A 468 -34.51 21.28 -8.41
N GLY A 469 -33.34 21.59 -7.88
CA GLY A 469 -32.31 22.35 -8.55
C GLY A 469 -30.92 21.84 -8.19
N GLU A 470 -30.01 21.96 -9.14
CA GLU A 470 -28.63 21.53 -9.03
C GLU A 470 -27.71 22.58 -9.64
N LEU A 471 -26.59 22.82 -8.98
CA LEU A 471 -25.49 23.67 -9.44
C LEU A 471 -24.19 22.93 -9.15
N PHE A 472 -23.25 22.95 -10.08
CA PHE A 472 -21.93 22.37 -9.88
C PHE A 472 -20.85 23.23 -10.53
N THR A 473 -19.62 23.06 -10.07
CA THR A 473 -18.40 23.64 -10.61
C THR A 473 -17.29 22.62 -10.45
N MET A 474 -16.42 22.49 -11.44
CA MET A 474 -15.29 21.58 -11.40
C MET A 474 -14.18 22.18 -12.25
N ASP A 475 -13.04 22.44 -11.62
CA ASP A 475 -11.86 22.88 -12.35
C ASP A 475 -11.41 21.75 -13.27
N PRO A 476 -10.95 22.06 -14.51
CA PRO A 476 -10.49 21.05 -15.45
C PRO A 476 -9.36 20.15 -14.90
N ASP A 477 -8.57 20.66 -13.96
CA ASP A 477 -7.46 19.96 -13.30
C ASP A 477 -7.86 19.15 -12.06
N TYR A 478 -9.13 19.16 -11.68
CA TYR A 478 -9.61 18.38 -10.54
C TYR A 478 -9.47 16.89 -10.83
N SER A 479 -8.72 16.20 -9.96
CA SER A 479 -8.52 14.75 -10.08
C SER A 479 -8.53 14.08 -8.71
N THR A 480 -9.12 12.89 -8.67
CA THR A 480 -9.15 11.98 -7.53
C THR A 480 -8.08 10.89 -7.64
N THR A 481 -7.12 11.03 -8.54
CA THR A 481 -6.13 10.00 -8.83
C THR A 481 -4.78 10.27 -8.16
N ALA A 482 -4.03 9.21 -7.91
CA ALA A 482 -2.68 9.24 -7.38
C ALA A 482 -1.81 8.17 -8.04
N PHE A 483 -0.59 8.52 -8.44
CA PHE A 483 0.38 7.54 -8.92
C PHE A 483 0.86 6.64 -7.78
N MET A 484 0.92 5.34 -8.04
CA MET A 484 1.39 4.34 -7.09
C MET A 484 2.63 3.60 -7.59
N THR A 485 3.53 3.29 -6.68
CA THR A 485 4.72 2.52 -6.98
C THR A 485 4.46 1.01 -6.99
N ASN A 486 5.24 0.27 -7.78
CA ASN A 486 5.41 -1.17 -7.57
C ASN A 486 6.28 -1.47 -6.32
N SER A 487 6.46 -2.76 -6.01
CA SER A 487 7.24 -3.22 -4.85
C SER A 487 8.72 -2.83 -4.86
N LEU A 488 9.27 -2.46 -6.02
CA LEU A 488 10.66 -2.04 -6.18
C LEU A 488 10.84 -0.52 -6.11
N GLY A 489 9.76 0.26 -6.14
CA GLY A 489 9.83 1.73 -6.20
C GLY A 489 9.61 2.32 -7.58
N GLY A 490 9.49 1.50 -8.64
CA GLY A 490 9.29 1.99 -9.99
C GLY A 490 7.84 2.39 -10.24
N ILE A 491 7.64 3.39 -11.10
CA ILE A 491 6.34 3.80 -11.62
C ILE A 491 6.40 3.70 -13.14
N ASP A 492 5.48 2.92 -13.72
CA ASP A 492 5.22 2.92 -15.15
C ASP A 492 4.09 3.93 -15.39
N TYR A 493 4.45 5.13 -15.85
CA TYR A 493 3.49 6.23 -15.96
C TYR A 493 2.42 5.99 -17.04
N GLY A 494 2.65 5.06 -17.97
CA GLY A 494 1.70 4.71 -19.03
C GLY A 494 0.75 3.58 -18.65
N ASN A 495 0.84 3.05 -17.42
CA ASN A 495 0.07 1.89 -16.98
C ASN A 495 -0.90 2.25 -15.85
N GLU A 496 -2.06 2.73 -16.23
CA GLU A 496 -3.10 3.18 -15.29
C GLU A 496 -3.59 2.04 -14.39
N ILE A 497 -3.71 0.82 -14.92
CA ILE A 497 -4.25 -0.35 -14.19
C ILE A 497 -3.42 -0.71 -12.94
N PHE A 498 -2.09 -0.62 -13.03
CA PHE A 498 -1.19 -1.05 -11.94
C PHE A 498 -0.48 0.09 -11.21
N HIS A 499 -0.46 1.29 -11.81
CA HIS A 499 0.28 2.45 -11.31
C HIS A 499 -0.56 3.70 -11.07
N LEU A 500 -1.88 3.63 -11.25
CA LEU A 500 -2.80 4.67 -10.83
C LEU A 500 -3.76 4.12 -9.76
N PHE A 501 -3.99 4.93 -8.73
CA PHE A 501 -4.99 4.66 -7.71
C PHE A 501 -5.97 5.83 -7.67
N GLU A 502 -7.20 5.56 -8.04
CA GLU A 502 -8.29 6.53 -7.93
C GLU A 502 -8.88 6.53 -6.51
N PHE A 503 -9.38 7.67 -6.01
CA PHE A 503 -10.04 7.76 -4.71
C PHE A 503 -11.55 7.53 -4.83
N VAL A 504 -12.13 7.90 -5.97
CA VAL A 504 -13.55 7.80 -6.28
C VAL A 504 -13.64 6.96 -7.53
N ASP A 505 -13.97 5.68 -7.41
CA ASP A 505 -14.19 4.85 -8.60
C ASP A 505 -15.46 5.36 -9.28
N ASP A 506 -15.35 5.61 -10.58
CA ASP A 506 -16.52 5.71 -11.45
C ASP A 506 -17.19 4.31 -11.55
N ASN A 507 -18.35 4.25 -12.18
CA ASN A 507 -19.13 3.00 -12.24
C ASN A 507 -19.26 2.55 -13.70
N ASP A 508 -18.41 3.09 -14.56
CA ASP A 508 -18.41 3.00 -16.01
C ASP A 508 -17.10 2.40 -16.58
N ASP A 509 -16.14 2.04 -15.72
CA ASP A 509 -14.89 1.35 -16.04
C ASP A 509 -14.92 -0.20 -16.04
#